data_AF-A0A0L0EWD3-F1
#
_entry.id   AF-A0A0L0EWD3-F1
#
_cell.length_a   1.000
_cell.length_b   1.000
_cell.length_c   1.000
_cell.angle_alpha   90.00
_cell.angle_beta   90.00
_cell.angle_gamma   90.00
#
_symmetry.space_group_name_H-M   'P 1'
#
loop_
_entity.id
_entity.type
_entity.pdbx_description
1 polymer ?
#
loop_
_entity_poly.entity_id
_entity_poly.type
_entity_poly.pdbx_seq_one_letter_code
_entity_poly.pdbx_strand_id
1 'polypeptide(L)'
;MKQKSRQLLHVFVVALGLIFSIIYKATTSENEHVRLEEDVSKLLLKDGDKAKLLSFYESTDVTSLEIGVEGFSRSDALFEEKKNQYKVKTLNFVCSNDVLKKYLDAGDKIIIDLTVGENLADIIANLHVTSARCNRLGL
;
A
#
# COMPACT_ATOMS: atom_id res chain seq x y z
N MET A 1 -14.06 -20.76 -46.47
CA MET A 1 -13.40 -20.86 -45.14
C MET A 1 -14.48 -20.86 -44.06
N LYS A 2 -14.51 -21.92 -43.25
CA LYS A 2 -15.68 -22.39 -42.49
C LYS A 2 -15.92 -21.53 -41.24
N GLN A 3 -17.17 -21.18 -40.95
CA GLN A 3 -17.63 -20.46 -39.75
C GLN A 3 -16.97 -20.92 -38.42
N LYS A 4 -16.68 -22.23 -38.30
CA LYS A 4 -15.92 -22.81 -37.18
C LYS A 4 -14.49 -22.25 -37.01
N SER A 5 -13.76 -21.98 -38.10
CA SER A 5 -12.40 -21.42 -38.02
C SER A 5 -12.39 -19.95 -37.57
N ARG A 6 -13.45 -19.19 -37.88
CA ARG A 6 -13.63 -17.81 -37.36
C ARG A 6 -13.98 -17.79 -35.88
N GLN A 7 -14.83 -18.71 -35.41
CA GLN A 7 -15.15 -18.85 -33.98
C GLN A 7 -13.93 -19.27 -33.16
N LEU A 8 -13.14 -20.24 -33.64
CA LEU A 8 -11.90 -20.65 -32.98
C LEU A 8 -10.89 -19.50 -32.90
N LEU A 9 -10.74 -18.71 -33.97
CA LEU A 9 -9.88 -17.52 -33.97
C LEU A 9 -10.34 -16.48 -32.94
N HIS A 10 -11.64 -16.19 -32.87
CA HIS A 10 -12.21 -15.27 -31.89
C HIS A 10 -11.94 -15.72 -30.45
N VAL A 11 -12.16 -17.00 -30.14
CA VAL A 11 -11.87 -17.55 -28.81
C VAL A 11 -10.39 -17.43 -28.49
N PHE A 12 -9.51 -17.68 -29.45
CA PHE A 12 -8.06 -17.56 -29.27
C PHE A 12 -7.64 -16.11 -28.98
N VAL A 13 -8.20 -15.14 -29.69
CA VAL A 13 -7.90 -13.71 -29.48
C VAL A 13 -8.40 -13.24 -28.11
N VAL A 14 -9.62 -13.64 -27.70
CA VAL A 14 -10.16 -13.30 -26.39
C VAL A 14 -9.33 -13.94 -25.27
N ALA A 15 -8.96 -15.22 -25.42
CA ALA A 15 -8.12 -15.91 -24.44
C ALA A 15 -6.74 -15.27 -24.31
N LEU A 16 -6.10 -14.92 -25.42
CA LEU A 16 -4.82 -14.19 -25.41
C LEU A 16 -4.98 -12.83 -24.73
N GLY A 17 -6.04 -12.08 -25.03
CA GLY A 17 -6.32 -10.79 -24.37
C GLY A 17 -6.46 -10.91 -22.86
N LEU A 18 -7.15 -11.96 -22.38
CA LEU A 18 -7.27 -12.25 -20.95
C LEU A 18 -5.92 -12.60 -20.31
N ILE A 19 -5.12 -13.44 -20.98
CA ILE A 19 -3.79 -13.83 -20.49
C ILE A 19 -2.88 -12.59 -20.38
N PHE A 20 -2.83 -11.74 -21.41
CA PHE A 20 -2.05 -10.50 -21.37
C PHE A 20 -2.53 -9.55 -20.27
N SER A 21 -3.84 -9.47 -20.04
CA SER A 21 -4.40 -8.65 -18.96
C SER A 21 -3.97 -9.16 -17.58
N ILE A 22 -3.96 -10.47 -17.36
CA ILE A 22 -3.51 -11.10 -16.11
C ILE A 22 -2.02 -10.84 -15.89
N ILE A 23 -1.18 -11.07 -16.90
CA ILE A 23 0.27 -10.84 -16.82
C ILE A 23 0.55 -9.37 -16.52
N TYR A 24 -0.08 -8.45 -17.26
CA TYR A 24 0.10 -7.02 -17.05
C TYR A 24 -0.24 -6.60 -15.61
N LYS A 25 -1.39 -7.05 -15.09
CA LYS A 25 -1.78 -6.77 -13.70
C LYS A 25 -0.77 -7.31 -12.69
N ALA A 26 -0.28 -8.53 -12.89
CA ALA A 26 0.70 -9.14 -12.00
C ALA A 26 2.02 -8.36 -11.99
N THR A 27 2.55 -8.00 -13.16
CA THR A 27 3.82 -7.24 -13.26
C THR A 27 3.69 -5.83 -12.69
N THR A 28 2.57 -5.15 -12.92
CA THR A 28 2.32 -3.82 -12.34
C THR A 28 2.24 -3.88 -10.82
N SER A 29 1.51 -4.85 -10.27
CA SER A 29 1.38 -5.04 -8.82
C SER A 29 2.73 -5.35 -8.16
N GLU A 30 3.57 -6.20 -8.77
CA GLU A 30 4.91 -6.50 -8.27
C GLU A 30 5.81 -5.26 -8.24
N ASN A 31 5.81 -4.47 -9.32
CA ASN A 31 6.56 -3.21 -9.37
C ASN A 31 6.08 -2.18 -8.34
N GLU A 32 4.77 -2.12 -8.11
CA GLU A 32 4.18 -1.23 -7.12
C GLU A 32 4.55 -1.65 -5.70
N HIS A 33 4.55 -2.94 -5.41
CA HIS A 33 4.97 -3.48 -4.11
C HIS A 33 6.42 -3.13 -3.80
N VAL A 34 7.35 -3.35 -4.75
CA VAL A 34 8.77 -3.02 -4.60
C VAL A 34 8.96 -1.51 -4.36
N ARG A 35 8.30 -0.66 -5.16
CA ARG A 35 8.38 0.80 -4.98
C ARG A 35 7.83 1.24 -3.62
N LEU A 36 6.72 0.63 -3.19
CA LEU A 36 6.10 0.93 -1.91
C LEU A 36 6.99 0.51 -0.75
N GLU A 37 7.65 -0.65 -0.85
CA GLU A 37 8.63 -1.11 0.14
C GLU A 37 9.81 -0.12 0.27
N GLU A 38 10.37 0.30 -0.87
CA GLU A 38 11.44 1.30 -0.90
C GLU A 38 11.00 2.63 -0.29
N ASP A 39 9.81 3.11 -0.59
CA ASP A 39 9.33 4.39 -0.05
C ASP A 39 8.93 4.30 1.43
N VAL A 40 8.35 3.17 1.88
CA VAL A 40 8.10 2.91 3.30
C VAL A 40 9.42 2.88 4.08
N SER A 41 10.50 2.34 3.52
CA SER A 41 11.81 2.37 4.18
C SER A 41 12.35 3.78 4.43
N LYS A 42 11.79 4.81 3.79
CA LYS A 42 12.14 6.22 4.00
C LYS A 42 11.31 6.87 5.12
N LEU A 43 10.34 6.16 5.70
CA LEU A 43 9.59 6.57 6.90
C LEU A 43 10.44 6.42 8.18
N LEU A 44 11.64 6.99 8.17
CA LEU A 44 12.58 6.92 9.29
C LEU A 44 12.36 8.09 10.27
N LEU A 45 12.55 7.84 11.56
CA LEU A 45 12.84 8.89 12.54
C LEU A 45 14.36 9.10 12.61
N LYS A 46 14.79 10.26 13.14
CA LYS A 46 16.21 10.66 13.16
C LYS A 46 17.11 9.72 13.97
N ASP A 47 16.54 8.87 14.82
CA ASP A 47 17.27 8.08 15.82
C ASP A 47 17.68 6.67 15.34
N GLY A 48 17.67 6.42 14.02
CA GLY A 48 18.02 5.11 13.45
C GLY A 48 16.86 4.11 13.42
N ASP A 49 15.65 4.55 13.78
CA ASP A 49 14.43 3.76 13.67
C ASP A 49 14.13 3.46 12.19
N LYS A 50 13.84 2.20 11.88
CA LYS A 50 13.53 1.74 10.52
C LYS A 50 12.05 1.51 10.34
N ALA A 51 11.56 1.67 9.12
CA ALA A 51 10.21 1.26 8.74
C ALA A 51 10.29 0.23 7.61
N LYS A 52 9.39 -0.75 7.63
CA LYS A 52 9.33 -1.82 6.64
C LYS A 52 7.88 -2.07 6.28
N LEU A 53 7.62 -2.28 4.99
CA LEU A 53 6.33 -2.74 4.51
C LEU A 53 6.23 -4.24 4.84
N LEU A 54 5.32 -4.62 5.73
CA LEU A 54 5.11 -6.01 6.11
C LEU A 54 4.09 -6.68 5.20
N SER A 55 3.05 -5.93 4.83
CA SER A 55 2.04 -6.40 3.91
C SER A 55 1.39 -5.24 3.12
N PHE A 56 0.96 -5.58 1.91
CA PHE A 56 0.20 -4.72 1.04
C PHE A 56 -0.89 -5.56 0.38
N TYR A 57 -2.15 -5.18 0.59
CA TYR A 57 -3.29 -5.94 0.11
C TYR A 57 -4.34 -5.03 -0.50
N GLU A 58 -4.87 -5.44 -1.64
CA GLU A 58 -5.89 -4.72 -2.38
C GLU A 58 -7.21 -5.51 -2.36
N SER A 59 -8.29 -4.82 -1.99
CA SER A 59 -9.66 -5.29 -1.99
C SER A 59 -10.53 -4.28 -2.75
N THR A 60 -11.76 -4.68 -3.08
CA THR A 60 -12.79 -3.74 -3.55
C THR A 60 -12.93 -2.58 -2.56
N ASP A 61 -12.77 -1.36 -3.07
CA ASP A 61 -12.88 -0.07 -2.36
C ASP A 61 -11.93 0.14 -1.16
N VAL A 62 -10.99 -0.79 -0.93
CA VAL A 62 -10.09 -0.75 0.23
C VAL A 62 -8.70 -1.27 -0.14
N THR A 63 -7.70 -0.45 0.15
CA THR A 63 -6.28 -0.84 0.09
C THR A 63 -5.71 -0.86 1.51
N SER A 64 -5.06 -1.95 1.90
CA SER A 64 -4.52 -2.14 3.25
C SER A 64 -3.00 -2.22 3.21
N LEU A 65 -2.36 -1.48 4.12
CA LEU A 65 -0.93 -1.50 4.35
C LEU A 65 -0.66 -1.92 5.79
N GLU A 66 0.38 -2.71 5.97
CA GLU A 66 0.96 -2.96 7.27
C GLU A 66 2.41 -2.50 7.27
N ILE A 67 2.75 -1.63 8.21
CA ILE A 67 4.07 -1.03 8.31
C ILE A 67 4.65 -1.33 9.69
N GLY A 68 5.73 -2.10 9.69
CA GLY A 68 6.51 -2.42 10.88
C GLY A 68 7.56 -1.36 11.14
N VAL A 69 7.66 -0.91 12.39
CA VAL A 69 8.66 0.04 12.85
C VAL A 69 9.65 -0.65 13.78
N GLU A 70 10.94 -0.61 13.45
CA GLU A 70 12.04 -1.14 14.27
C GLU A 70 12.78 -0.03 15.01
N GLY A 71 13.47 -0.37 16.10
CA GLY A 71 14.23 0.59 16.93
C GLY A 71 13.42 1.26 18.04
N PHE A 72 12.15 0.85 18.18
CA PHE A 72 11.18 1.43 19.08
C PHE A 72 10.38 0.34 19.79
N SER A 73 9.93 0.59 21.03
CA SER A 73 9.17 -0.38 21.84
C SER A 73 8.06 0.27 22.67
N ARG A 74 7.03 -0.50 23.03
CA ARG A 74 5.95 -0.05 23.94
C ARG A 74 6.44 0.38 25.32
N SER A 75 7.60 -0.14 25.74
CA SER A 75 8.23 0.18 27.02
C SER A 75 9.09 1.45 26.99
N ASP A 76 9.31 2.05 25.81
CA ASP A 76 10.12 3.26 25.73
C ASP A 76 9.44 4.44 26.43
N ALA A 77 10.22 5.23 27.17
CA ALA A 77 9.72 6.40 27.88
C ALA A 77 9.06 7.43 26.95
N LEU A 78 9.49 7.47 25.69
CA LEU A 78 8.97 8.37 24.64
C LEU A 78 7.93 7.69 23.73
N PHE A 79 7.32 6.58 24.16
CA PHE A 79 6.41 5.79 23.34
C PHE A 79 5.30 6.61 22.68
N GLU A 80 4.54 7.34 23.49
CA GLU A 80 3.42 8.12 22.98
C GLU A 80 3.86 9.22 21.99
N GLU A 81 5.03 9.81 22.21
CA GLU A 81 5.59 10.82 21.32
C GLU A 81 5.99 10.21 19.97
N LYS A 82 6.83 9.17 19.99
CA LYS A 82 7.29 8.48 18.77
C LYS A 82 6.11 7.91 17.97
N LYS A 83 5.13 7.29 18.64
CA LYS A 83 3.88 6.82 18.01
C LYS A 83 3.16 7.93 17.26
N ASN A 84 3.03 9.12 17.85
CA ASN A 84 2.36 10.25 17.20
C ASN A 84 3.17 10.80 16.01
N GLN A 85 4.50 10.85 16.12
CA GLN A 85 5.37 11.24 15.01
C GLN A 85 5.22 10.28 13.82
N TYR A 86 5.22 8.97 14.07
CA TYR A 86 4.97 7.97 13.03
C TYR A 86 3.60 8.12 12.39
N LYS A 87 2.53 8.31 13.18
CA LYS A 87 1.18 8.54 12.63
C LYS A 87 1.13 9.72 11.66
N VAL A 88 1.79 10.83 12.00
CA VAL A 88 1.83 12.02 11.14
C VAL A 88 2.65 11.76 9.87
N LYS A 89 3.84 11.15 10.00
CA LYS A 89 4.69 10.79 8.86
C LYS A 89 3.99 9.83 7.90
N THR A 90 3.37 8.78 8.43
CA THR A 90 2.61 7.81 7.64
C THR A 90 1.43 8.47 6.94
N LEU A 91 0.69 9.36 7.62
CA LEU A 91 -0.40 10.09 6.97
C LEU A 91 0.11 10.94 5.78
N ASN A 92 1.19 11.69 5.98
CA ASN A 92 1.77 12.51 4.91
C ASN A 92 2.26 11.63 3.75
N PHE A 93 2.95 10.53 4.07
CA PHE A 93 3.40 9.56 3.08
C PHE A 93 2.24 8.99 2.25
N VAL A 94 1.15 8.57 2.89
CA VAL A 94 -0.01 8.02 2.17
C VAL A 94 -0.61 9.06 1.23
N CYS A 95 -0.67 10.32 1.65
CA CYS A 95 -1.25 11.39 0.83
C CYS A 95 -0.32 11.86 -0.31
N SER A 96 1.00 11.69 -0.19
CA SER A 96 1.97 12.15 -1.18
C SER A 96 2.59 11.03 -2.03
N ASN A 97 2.35 9.77 -1.71
CA ASN A 97 2.93 8.63 -2.43
C ASN A 97 2.13 8.33 -3.71
N ASP A 98 2.79 8.32 -4.86
CA ASP A 98 2.13 8.13 -6.16
C ASP A 98 1.42 6.78 -6.31
N VAL A 99 1.98 5.70 -5.72
CA VAL A 99 1.37 4.37 -5.77
C VAL A 99 0.07 4.37 -4.97
N LEU A 100 0.06 5.00 -3.79
CA LEU A 100 -1.12 5.08 -2.93
C LEU A 100 -2.16 6.07 -3.44
N LYS A 101 -1.70 7.16 -4.06
CA LYS A 101 -2.55 8.20 -4.64
C LYS A 101 -3.52 7.64 -5.68
N LYS A 102 -3.11 6.69 -6.51
CA LYS A 102 -4.00 6.10 -7.53
C LYS A 102 -5.24 5.42 -6.93
N TYR A 103 -5.11 4.79 -5.75
CA TYR A 103 -6.25 4.17 -5.05
C TYR A 103 -7.14 5.25 -4.44
N LEU A 104 -6.54 6.28 -3.82
CA LEU A 104 -7.29 7.42 -3.28
C LEU A 104 -8.08 8.17 -4.37
N ASP A 105 -7.49 8.35 -5.55
CA ASP A 105 -8.11 9.02 -6.69
C ASP A 105 -9.21 8.14 -7.33
N ALA A 106 -9.09 6.81 -7.21
CA ALA A 106 -10.15 5.85 -7.57
C ALA A 106 -11.31 5.84 -6.56
N GLY A 107 -11.16 6.50 -5.41
CA GLY A 107 -12.16 6.57 -4.34
C GLY A 107 -11.98 5.54 -3.23
N ASP A 108 -10.93 4.71 -3.30
CA ASP A 108 -10.65 3.70 -2.29
C ASP A 108 -10.25 4.34 -0.96
N LYS A 109 -10.56 3.63 0.12
CA LYS A 109 -10.02 3.93 1.45
C LYS A 109 -8.71 3.18 1.65
N ILE A 110 -7.69 3.88 2.15
CA ILE A 110 -6.45 3.25 2.57
C ILE A 110 -6.49 3.02 4.09
N ILE A 111 -6.34 1.77 4.52
CA ILE A 111 -6.17 1.39 5.93
C ILE A 111 -4.69 1.10 6.17
N ILE A 112 -4.12 1.67 7.22
CA ILE A 112 -2.72 1.45 7.58
C ILE A 112 -2.65 0.98 9.03
N ASP A 113 -2.12 -0.21 9.23
CA ASP A 113 -1.72 -0.71 10.54
C ASP A 113 -0.23 -0.45 10.76
N LEU A 114 0.07 0.34 11.79
CA LEU A 114 1.43 0.58 12.25
C LEU A 114 1.72 -0.37 13.41
N THR A 115 2.74 -1.20 13.26
CA THR A 115 3.20 -2.15 14.28
C THR A 115 4.59 -1.77 14.79
N VAL A 116 4.90 -2.22 16.00
CA VAL A 116 6.28 -2.24 16.50
C VAL A 116 6.89 -3.61 16.18
N GLY A 117 8.02 -3.60 15.47
CA GLY A 117 8.63 -4.80 14.93
C GLY A 117 7.81 -5.42 13.80
N GLU A 118 7.99 -6.72 13.59
CA GLU A 118 7.32 -7.48 12.51
C GLU A 118 6.06 -8.21 12.98
N ASN A 119 5.63 -8.04 14.23
CA ASN A 119 4.54 -8.81 14.81
C ASN A 119 3.20 -8.07 14.72
N LEU A 120 2.23 -8.69 14.03
CA LEU A 120 0.84 -8.21 13.90
C LEU A 120 0.12 -8.01 15.24
N ALA A 121 0.53 -8.71 16.30
CA ALA A 121 -0.06 -8.52 17.64
C ALA A 121 0.32 -7.16 18.26
N ASP A 122 1.29 -6.45 17.68
CA ASP A 122 1.86 -5.22 18.23
C ASP A 122 1.40 -3.95 17.49
N ILE A 123 0.16 -3.92 16.96
CA ILE A 123 -0.41 -2.71 16.36
C ILE A 123 -0.44 -1.57 17.39
N ILE A 124 0.27 -0.48 17.08
CA ILE A 124 0.35 0.74 17.87
C ILE A 124 -0.58 1.83 17.37
N ALA A 125 -0.93 1.81 16.08
CA ALA A 125 -1.88 2.73 15.51
C ALA A 125 -2.54 2.15 14.27
N ASN A 126 -3.82 2.49 14.08
CA ASN A 126 -4.58 2.16 12.89
C ASN A 126 -5.08 3.49 12.27
N LEU A 127 -4.76 3.71 10.99
CA LEU A 127 -5.06 4.93 10.26
C LEU A 127 -6.01 4.62 9.11
N HIS A 128 -7.10 5.37 9.03
CA HIS A 128 -8.03 5.31 7.90
C HIS A 128 -7.89 6.58 7.08
N VAL A 129 -7.40 6.46 5.85
CA VAL A 129 -7.10 7.58 4.95
C VAL A 129 -7.99 7.50 3.73
N THR A 130 -8.56 8.65 3.36
CA THR A 130 -9.37 8.84 2.16
C THR A 130 -8.86 10.07 1.44
N SER A 131 -9.20 10.23 0.16
CA SER A 131 -8.81 11.43 -0.61
C SER A 131 -9.36 12.71 0.04
N ALA A 132 -10.56 12.67 0.64
CA ALA A 132 -11.09 13.79 1.43
C ALA A 132 -10.22 14.14 2.66
N ARG A 133 -9.60 13.14 3.31
CA ARG A 133 -8.67 13.37 4.43
C ARG A 133 -7.37 14.01 3.94
N CYS A 134 -6.83 13.57 2.81
CA CYS A 134 -5.62 14.15 2.23
C CYS A 134 -5.83 15.59 1.76
N ASN A 135 -6.96 15.89 1.13
CA ASN A 135 -7.28 17.26 0.67
C ASN A 135 -7.33 18.28 1.82
N ARG A 136 -7.70 17.86 3.03
CA ARG A 136 -7.71 18.72 4.23
C ARG A 136 -6.31 19.10 4.72
N LEU A 137 -5.27 18.37 4.31
CA LEU A 137 -3.89 18.66 4.65
C LEU A 137 -3.25 19.69 3.71
N GLY A 138 -3.89 20.01 2.58
CA GLY A 138 -3.34 20.92 1.56
C GLY A 138 -2.09 20.36 0.86
N LEU A 139 -1.97 19.03 0.82
CA LEU A 139 -0.88 18.28 0.17
C LEU A 139 -1.30 17.83 -1.24
#